data_AF-A0A2E0PHQ1-F1
#
_entry.id   AF-A0A2E0PHQ1-F1
#
_cell.length_a   1.000
_cell.length_b   1.000
_cell.length_c   1.000
_cell.angle_alpha   90.00
_cell.angle_beta   90.00
_cell.angle_gamma   90.00
#
_symmetry.space_group_name_H-M   'P 1'
#
loop_
_entity.id
_entity.type
_entity.pdbx_description
1 polymer ?
#
loop_
_entity_poly.entity_id
_entity_poly.type
_entity_poly.pdbx_seq_one_letter_code
_entity_poly.pdbx_strand_id
1 'polypeptide(L)'
;MIDILAIIISISVSIADTISNILRIPGQFMRDILLNINLHIAKSLFIIYFLSITYWVYHLPESEVILSDKNSGKEINLKPFAISAMISIIIIYLVF
;
A
#
# COMPACT_ATOMS: atom_id res chain seq x y z
N MET A 1 -26.22 -21.62 32.79
CA MET A 1 -25.78 -20.39 32.08
C MET A 1 -24.28 -20.42 31.78
N ILE A 2 -23.44 -20.80 32.75
CA ILE A 2 -21.98 -20.95 32.60
C ILE A 2 -21.61 -22.06 31.57
N ASP A 3 -22.31 -23.19 31.57
CA ASP A 3 -22.01 -24.29 30.64
C ASP A 3 -22.29 -23.96 29.17
N ILE A 4 -23.37 -23.22 28.91
CA ILE A 4 -23.73 -22.77 27.56
C ILE A 4 -22.68 -21.79 27.03
N LEU A 5 -22.17 -20.91 27.89
CA LEU A 5 -21.10 -19.98 27.55
C LEU A 5 -19.79 -20.72 27.22
N ALA A 6 -19.44 -21.75 28.01
CA ALA A 6 -18.27 -22.58 27.77
C ALA A 6 -18.35 -23.37 26.45
N ILE A 7 -19.55 -23.86 26.10
CA ILE A 7 -19.82 -24.55 24.82
C ILE A 7 -19.69 -23.59 23.63
N ILE A 8 -20.22 -22.36 23.75
CA ILE A 8 -20.12 -21.36 22.67
C ILE A 8 -18.65 -20.96 22.46
N ILE A 9 -17.89 -20.78 23.54
CA ILE A 9 -16.46 -20.44 23.46
C ILE A 9 -15.66 -21.58 22.82
N SER A 10 -15.91 -22.85 23.20
CA SER A 10 -15.18 -23.98 22.64
C SER A 10 -15.47 -24.21 21.16
N ILE A 11 -16.73 -24.03 20.73
CA ILE A 11 -17.10 -24.07 19.30
C ILE A 11 -16.43 -22.93 18.53
N SER A 12 -16.39 -21.72 19.11
CA SER A 12 -15.75 -20.55 18.48
C SER A 12 -14.25 -20.75 18.31
N VAL A 13 -13.57 -21.31 19.32
CA VAL A 13 -12.14 -21.66 19.25
C VAL A 13 -11.90 -22.72 18.18
N SER A 14 -12.72 -23.77 18.11
CA SER A 14 -12.60 -24.81 17.10
C SER A 14 -12.79 -24.28 15.66
N ILE A 15 -13.72 -23.35 15.46
CA ILE A 15 -13.92 -22.68 14.17
C ILE A 15 -12.70 -21.79 13.83
N ALA A 16 -12.20 -21.03 14.79
CA ALA A 16 -11.01 -20.19 14.60
C ALA A 16 -9.77 -21.02 14.24
N ASP A 17 -9.57 -22.16 14.91
CA ASP A 17 -8.47 -23.09 14.63
C ASP A 17 -8.60 -23.72 13.25
N THR A 18 -9.82 -24.04 12.83
CA THR A 18 -10.09 -24.58 11.49
C THR A 18 -9.78 -23.55 10.40
N ILE A 19 -10.25 -22.31 10.57
CA ILE A 19 -9.95 -21.21 9.65
C ILE A 19 -8.44 -20.92 9.61
N SER A 20 -7.80 -20.88 10.79
CA SER A 20 -6.36 -20.67 10.92
C SER A 20 -5.56 -21.75 10.19
N ASN A 21 -5.91 -23.02 10.34
CA ASN A 21 -5.25 -24.12 9.65
C ASN A 21 -5.45 -24.10 8.12
N ILE A 22 -6.65 -23.73 7.65
CA ILE A 22 -6.91 -23.56 6.21
C ILE A 22 -6.08 -22.42 5.63
N LEU A 23 -5.99 -21.30 6.36
CA LEU A 23 -5.22 -20.12 5.92
C LEU A 23 -3.71 -20.26 6.15
N ARG A 24 -3.27 -21.24 6.96
CA ARG A 24 -1.85 -21.44 7.28
C ARG A 24 -1.02 -21.74 6.04
N ILE A 25 -1.51 -22.62 5.17
CA ILE A 25 -0.81 -23.04 3.95
C ILE A 25 -0.67 -21.88 2.94
N PRO A 26 -1.75 -21.18 2.53
CA PRO A 26 -1.62 -20.03 1.64
C PRO A 26 -0.86 -18.87 2.30
N GLY A 27 -0.99 -18.69 3.62
CA GLY A 27 -0.23 -17.71 4.38
C GLY A 27 1.28 -17.99 4.37
N GLN A 28 1.68 -19.25 4.58
CA GLN A 28 3.08 -19.68 4.46
C GLN A 28 3.59 -19.53 3.03
N PHE A 29 2.81 -19.91 2.03
CA PHE A 29 3.17 -19.73 0.62
C PHE A 29 3.44 -18.26 0.27
N MET A 30 2.55 -17.34 0.67
CA MET A 30 2.75 -15.91 0.45
C MET A 30 3.98 -15.37 1.19
N ARG A 31 4.20 -15.84 2.42
CA ARG A 31 5.39 -15.48 3.20
C ARG A 31 6.68 -15.95 2.52
N ASP A 32 6.71 -17.19 2.04
CA ASP A 32 7.89 -17.75 1.39
C ASP A 32 8.18 -17.02 0.08
N ILE A 33 7.16 -16.65 -0.69
CA ILE A 33 7.32 -15.77 -1.87
C ILE A 33 7.95 -14.43 -1.45
N LEU A 34 7.40 -13.77 -0.44
CA LEU A 34 7.89 -12.46 0.01
C LEU A 34 9.33 -12.52 0.54
N LEU A 35 9.69 -13.58 1.27
CA LEU A 35 11.04 -13.80 1.77
C LEU A 35 12.03 -14.18 0.68
N ASN A 36 11.57 -14.83 -0.39
CA ASN A 36 12.41 -15.16 -1.54
C ASN A 36 12.65 -13.96 -2.47
N ILE A 37 11.84 -12.90 -2.38
CA ILE A 37 12.11 -11.66 -3.11
C ILE A 37 13.29 -10.96 -2.43
N ASN A 38 14.38 -10.81 -3.19
CA ASN A 38 15.51 -10.02 -2.73
C ASN A 38 15.05 -8.59 -2.44
N LEU A 39 15.28 -8.12 -1.20
CA LEU A 39 14.88 -6.81 -0.74
C LEU A 39 15.40 -5.68 -1.64
N HIS A 40 16.61 -5.82 -2.20
CA HIS A 40 17.15 -4.85 -3.14
C HIS A 40 16.34 -4.79 -4.44
N ILE A 41 15.93 -5.96 -4.97
CA ILE A 41 15.08 -6.02 -6.17
C ILE A 41 13.72 -5.38 -5.91
N ALA A 42 13.10 -5.67 -4.75
CA ALA A 42 11.84 -5.05 -4.36
C ALA A 42 11.97 -3.51 -4.30
N LYS A 43 12.99 -2.99 -3.61
CA LYS A 43 13.25 -1.55 -3.50
C LYS A 43 13.48 -0.91 -4.87
N SER A 44 14.29 -1.54 -5.73
CA SER A 44 14.53 -1.04 -7.08
C SER A 44 13.25 -0.98 -7.91
N LEU A 45 12.37 -1.97 -7.82
CA LEU A 45 11.08 -1.95 -8.50
C LEU A 45 10.19 -0.81 -8.02
N PHE A 46 10.14 -0.55 -6.71
CA PHE A 46 9.41 0.59 -6.15
C PHE A 46 9.97 1.93 -6.64
N ILE A 47 11.29 2.08 -6.67
CA ILE A 47 11.94 3.30 -7.17
C ILE A 47 11.58 3.52 -8.64
N ILE A 48 11.69 2.48 -9.48
CA ILE A 48 11.32 2.57 -10.91
C ILE A 48 9.86 2.97 -11.06
N TYR A 49 8.96 2.36 -10.29
CA TYR A 49 7.54 2.69 -10.31
C TYR A 49 7.28 4.17 -10.01
N PHE A 50 7.88 4.72 -8.94
CA PHE A 50 7.71 6.13 -8.60
C PHE A 50 8.37 7.07 -9.60
N LEU A 51 9.49 6.67 -10.22
CA LEU A 51 10.10 7.43 -11.32
C LEU A 51 9.17 7.46 -12.54
N SER A 52 8.56 6.34 -12.90
CA SER A 52 7.58 6.28 -14.00
C SER A 52 6.36 7.16 -13.72
N ILE A 53 5.82 7.15 -12.50
CA ILE A 53 4.73 8.05 -12.12
C ILE A 53 5.17 9.51 -12.19
N THR A 54 6.36 9.83 -11.69
CA THR A 54 6.90 11.19 -11.73
C THR A 54 7.00 11.68 -13.18
N TYR A 55 7.51 10.84 -14.08
CA TYR A 55 7.58 11.12 -15.51
C TYR A 55 6.19 11.33 -16.10
N TRP A 56 5.22 10.49 -15.74
CA TRP A 56 3.85 10.62 -16.23
C TRP A 56 3.19 11.92 -15.75
N VAL A 57 3.27 12.22 -14.46
CA VAL A 57 2.73 13.45 -13.85
C VAL A 57 3.37 14.70 -14.47
N TYR A 58 4.66 14.65 -14.77
CA TYR A 58 5.35 15.74 -15.46
C TYR A 58 4.72 16.04 -16.84
N HIS A 59 4.29 15.00 -17.57
CA HIS A 59 3.67 15.13 -18.90
C HIS A 59 2.16 15.38 -18.89
N LEU A 60 1.49 15.37 -17.73
CA LEU A 60 0.06 15.65 -17.66
C LEU A 60 -0.27 17.07 -18.15
N PRO A 61 -1.36 17.26 -18.90
CA PRO A 61 -1.78 18.59 -19.34
C PRO A 61 -2.21 19.45 -18.15
N GLU A 62 -2.02 20.77 -18.25
CA GLU A 62 -2.33 21.70 -17.16
C GLU A 62 -3.79 21.65 -16.73
N SER A 63 -4.71 21.36 -17.65
CA SER A 63 -6.14 21.21 -17.38
C SER A 63 -6.49 20.11 -16.37
N GLU A 64 -5.65 19.10 -16.21
CA GLU A 64 -5.88 17.98 -15.28
C GLU A 64 -5.26 18.20 -13.90
N VAL A 65 -4.34 19.15 -13.79
CA VAL A 65 -3.55 19.39 -12.57
C VAL A 65 -3.81 20.76 -11.96
N ILE A 66 -4.54 21.63 -12.65
CA ILE A 66 -5.00 22.91 -12.11
C ILE A 66 -6.30 22.70 -11.35
N LEU A 67 -6.29 23.06 -10.07
CA LEU A 67 -7.47 23.10 -9.23
C LEU A 67 -7.89 24.56 -9.04
N SER A 68 -9.07 24.93 -9.54
CA SER A 68 -9.66 26.23 -9.23
C SER A 68 -10.27 26.20 -7.83
N ASP A 69 -9.68 26.97 -6.91
CA ASP A 69 -10.26 27.18 -5.60
C ASP A 69 -11.51 28.06 -5.72
N LYS A 70 -12.67 27.48 -5.40
CA LYS A 70 -13.98 28.15 -5.44
C LYS A 70 -14.06 29.34 -4.46
N ASN A 71 -13.25 29.36 -3.40
CA ASN A 71 -13.29 30.39 -2.37
C ASN A 71 -12.32 31.53 -2.64
N SER A 72 -11.12 31.24 -3.17
CA SER A 72 -10.11 32.25 -3.45
C SER A 72 -10.11 32.74 -4.91
N GLY A 73 -10.78 32.04 -5.83
CA GLY A 73 -10.69 32.29 -7.27
C GLY A 73 -9.29 32.04 -7.86
N LYS A 74 -8.39 31.43 -7.08
CA LYS A 74 -7.01 31.13 -7.48
C LYS A 74 -6.93 29.75 -8.12
N GLU A 75 -6.17 29.68 -9.20
CA GLU A 75 -5.79 28.42 -9.84
C GLU A 75 -4.51 27.90 -9.18
N ILE A 76 -4.60 26.70 -8.60
CA ILE A 76 -3.46 26.05 -7.94
C ILE A 76 -3.00 24.92 -8.84
N ASN A 77 -1.75 24.99 -9.30
CA ASN A 77 -1.12 23.89 -10.02
C ASN A 77 -0.64 22.82 -9.02
N LEU A 78 -1.24 21.63 -9.07
CA LEU A 78 -0.92 20.50 -8.19
C LEU A 78 0.32 19.72 -8.64
N LYS A 79 0.74 19.86 -9.90
CA LYS A 79 1.90 19.15 -10.48
C LYS A 79 3.18 19.27 -9.64
N PRO A 80 3.66 20.46 -9.23
CA PRO A 80 4.89 20.56 -8.44
C PRO A 80 4.78 19.87 -7.07
N PHE A 81 3.61 19.88 -6.43
CA PHE A 81 3.40 19.21 -5.16
C PHE A 81 3.42 17.68 -5.32
N ALA A 82 2.76 17.16 -6.35
CA ALA A 82 2.77 15.74 -6.67
C ALA A 82 4.19 15.25 -7.00
N ILE A 83 4.94 15.97 -7.84
CA ILE A 83 6.33 15.64 -8.17
C ILE A 83 7.22 15.65 -6.92
N SER A 84 7.10 16.68 -6.08
CA SER A 84 7.86 16.78 -4.83
C SER A 84 7.59 15.61 -3.87
N ALA A 85 6.33 15.19 -3.74
CA ALA A 85 5.96 14.03 -2.94
C ALA A 85 6.58 12.73 -3.50
N MET A 86 6.51 12.51 -4.81
CA MET A 86 7.10 11.32 -5.45
C MET A 86 8.62 11.26 -5.27
N ILE A 87 9.31 12.39 -5.43
CA ILE A 87 10.77 12.48 -5.21
C ILE A 87 11.11 12.15 -3.76
N SER A 88 10.34 12.67 -2.81
CA SER A 88 10.54 12.41 -1.38
C SER A 88 10.38 10.91 -1.06
N ILE A 89 9.39 10.24 -1.65
CA ILE A 89 9.22 8.79 -1.53
C ILE A 89 10.42 8.03 -2.10
N ILE A 90 10.92 8.42 -3.29
CA ILE A 90 12.11 7.81 -3.89
C ILE A 90 13.33 7.94 -2.96
N ILE A 91 13.55 9.11 -2.37
CA ILE A 91 14.66 9.35 -1.43
C ILE A 91 14.54 8.41 -0.22
N ILE A 92 13.33 8.23 0.33
CA ILE A 92 13.10 7.30 1.45
C ILE A 92 13.54 5.89 1.06
N TYR A 93 13.14 5.38 -0.12
CA TYR A 93 13.50 4.04 -0.58
C TYR A 93 15.00 3.87 -0.93
N LEU A 94 15.71 4.96 -1.23
CA LEU A 94 17.16 4.93 -1.44
C LEU A 94 17.94 4.86 -0.13
N VAL A 95 17.44 5.51 0.93
CA VAL A 95 18.11 5.61 2.23
C VAL A 95 17.76 4.45 3.17
N PHE A 96 16.49 4.09 3.25
CA PHE A 96 15.95 3.08 4.18
C PHE A 96 15.67 1.76 3.49
#